data_AF-A0ABD0Q137-F1
#
_entry.id   AF-A0ABD0Q137-F1
#
_cell.length_a   1.000
_cell.length_b   1.000
_cell.length_c   1.000
_cell.angle_alpha   90.00
_cell.angle_beta   90.00
_cell.angle_gamma   90.00
#
_symmetry.space_group_name_H-M   'P 1'
#
loop_
_entity.id
_entity.type
_entity.pdbx_description
1 polymer ?
#
loop_
_entity_poly.entity_id
_entity_poly.type
_entity_poly.pdbx_seq_one_letter_code
_entity_poly.pdbx_strand_id
1 'polypeptide(L)'
;VTVPSSPVLAVRGATALLSCEFEPDPNFSNLVITWQRQESIKVVHSFYYERDQLERQNPDYLNRTVLNHKELAKGNASLSIANIGLKDAGNY
;
A
#
# COMPACT_ATOMS: atom_id res chain seq x y z
N VAL A 1 7.70 1.28 12.18
CA VAL A 1 6.98 1.84 11.02
C VAL A 1 6.74 3.30 11.28
N THR A 2 6.97 4.15 10.28
CA THR A 2 6.82 5.60 10.31
C THR A 2 5.80 5.99 9.24
N VAL A 3 4.80 6.78 9.62
CA VAL A 3 3.76 7.29 8.72
C VAL A 3 3.60 8.80 8.91
N PRO A 4 3.17 9.55 7.88
CA PRO A 4 2.86 10.96 8.04
C PRO A 4 1.72 11.19 9.06
N SER A 5 1.81 12.29 9.82
CA SER A 5 0.75 12.70 10.75
C SER A 5 -0.41 13.44 10.08
N SER A 6 -0.19 13.97 8.88
CA SER A 6 -1.20 14.64 8.06
C SER A 6 -1.82 13.69 7.05
N PRO A 7 -3.13 13.78 6.79
CA PRO A 7 -3.78 12.99 5.76
C PRO A 7 -3.27 13.34 4.36
N VAL A 8 -3.30 12.36 3.46
CA VAL A 8 -3.01 12.57 2.04
C VAL A 8 -4.26 13.14 1.36
N LEU A 9 -4.15 14.35 0.81
CA LEU A 9 -5.19 14.92 -0.04
C LEU A 9 -4.95 14.48 -1.49
N ALA A 10 -5.98 13.90 -2.11
CA ALA A 10 -5.91 13.39 -3.47
C ALA A 10 -7.04 13.95 -4.33
N VAL A 11 -6.73 14.26 -5.59
CA VAL A 11 -7.71 14.70 -6.57
C VAL A 11 -8.38 13.47 -7.20
N ARG A 12 -9.70 13.53 -7.39
CA ARG A 12 -10.44 12.46 -8.06
C ARG A 12 -9.87 12.20 -9.46
N GLY A 13 -9.66 10.93 -9.79
CA GLY A 13 -9.06 10.46 -11.04
C GLY A 13 -7.53 10.45 -11.06
N ALA A 14 -6.87 11.10 -10.10
CA ALA A 14 -5.42 11.09 -9.99
C ALA A 14 -4.90 9.82 -9.27
N THR A 15 -3.58 9.67 -9.23
CA THR A 15 -2.90 8.66 -8.41
C THR A 15 -2.53 9.27 -7.07
N ALA A 16 -2.86 8.60 -5.96
CA ALA A 16 -2.40 8.96 -4.62
C ALA A 16 -1.21 8.07 -4.22
N LEU A 17 -0.30 8.65 -3.44
CA LEU A 17 0.80 7.94 -2.80
C LEU A 17 0.58 7.93 -1.28
N LEU A 18 0.35 6.75 -0.71
CA LEU A 18 0.24 6.56 0.73
C LEU A 18 1.62 6.20 1.27
N SER A 19 2.23 7.10 2.02
CA SER A 19 3.60 6.91 2.51
C SER A 19 3.63 6.01 3.74
N CYS A 20 4.53 5.04 3.72
CA CYS A 20 4.78 4.16 4.86
C CYS A 20 6.25 3.71 4.81
N GLU A 21 6.98 3.99 5.87
CA GLU A 21 8.39 3.63 5.99
C GLU A 21 8.60 2.67 7.17
N PHE A 22 9.61 1.83 7.08
CA PHE A 22 9.97 0.87 8.10
C PHE A 22 11.48 0.71 8.14
N GLU A 23 11.99 0.19 9.25
CA GLU A 23 13.41 -0.11 9.37
C GLU A 23 13.72 -1.35 8.50
N PRO A 24 14.63 -1.26 7.52
CA PRO A 24 14.93 -2.38 6.64
C PRO A 24 15.50 -3.57 7.42
N ASP A 25 15.00 -4.77 7.15
CA ASP A 25 15.56 -6.01 7.67
C ASP A 25 16.62 -6.55 6.70
N PRO A 26 17.81 -6.97 7.18
CA PRO A 26 18.81 -7.66 6.35
C PRO A 26 18.26 -8.91 5.63
N ASN A 27 17.26 -9.59 6.21
CA ASN A 27 16.57 -10.72 5.61
C ASN A 27 15.27 -10.28 4.94
N PHE A 28 15.41 -9.82 3.70
CA PHE A 28 14.29 -9.38 2.87
C PHE A 28 13.22 -10.47 2.63
N SER A 29 13.58 -11.75 2.67
CA SER A 29 12.65 -12.87 2.43
C SER A 29 11.55 -12.99 3.47
N ASN A 30 11.76 -12.45 4.68
CA ASN A 30 10.77 -12.43 5.76
C ASN A 30 9.82 -11.22 5.68
N LEU A 31 10.01 -10.32 4.72
CA LEU A 31 9.22 -9.10 4.61
C LEU A 31 7.76 -9.42 4.31
N VAL A 32 6.88 -8.91 5.19
CA VAL A 32 5.43 -8.97 5.01
C VAL A 32 4.89 -7.56 5.08
N ILE A 33 4.23 -7.13 3.99
CA ILE A 33 3.55 -5.84 3.90
C ILE A 33 2.09 -6.12 3.57
N THR A 34 1.18 -5.52 4.33
CA THR A 34 -0.25 -5.52 4.00
C THR A 34 -0.81 -4.13 4.23
N TRP A 35 -1.32 -3.54 3.15
CA TRP A 35 -2.20 -2.38 3.19
C TRP A 35 -3.64 -2.87 3.25
N GLN A 36 -4.42 -2.35 4.19
CA GLN A 36 -5.80 -2.79 4.40
C GLN A 36 -6.68 -1.65 4.87
N ARG A 37 -7.96 -1.65 4.52
CA ARG A 37 -8.89 -0.65 5.09
C ARG A 37 -9.08 -0.87 6.57
N GLN A 38 -8.96 0.20 7.37
CA GLN A 38 -9.17 0.12 8.81
C GLN A 38 -10.63 -0.26 9.14
N GLU A 39 -11.60 0.26 8.40
CA GLU A 39 -13.02 0.13 8.73
C GLU A 39 -13.61 -1.21 8.29
N SER A 40 -13.10 -1.80 7.21
CA SER A 40 -13.68 -2.99 6.59
C SER A 40 -12.73 -4.17 6.47
N ILE A 41 -11.47 -4.01 6.91
CA ILE A 41 -10.41 -5.02 6.77
C ILE A 41 -10.23 -5.49 5.30
N LYS A 42 -10.64 -4.66 4.33
CA LYS A 42 -10.49 -4.99 2.91
C LYS A 42 -9.01 -4.92 2.58
N VAL A 43 -8.45 -6.02 2.11
CA VAL A 43 -7.05 -6.06 1.63
C VAL A 43 -6.92 -5.17 0.42
N VAL A 44 -6.12 -4.12 0.55
CA VAL A 44 -5.83 -3.16 -0.53
C VAL A 44 -4.66 -3.66 -1.35
N HIS A 45 -3.59 -4.13 -0.71
CA HIS A 45 -2.44 -4.73 -1.37
C HIS A 45 -1.59 -5.51 -0.37
N SER A 46 -1.02 -6.65 -0.77
CA SER A 46 -0.12 -7.42 0.08
C SER A 46 1.12 -7.85 -0.68
N PHE A 47 2.26 -7.87 0.01
CA PHE A 47 3.54 -8.38 -0.47
C PHE A 47 4.13 -9.31 0.60
N TYR A 48 4.43 -10.53 0.22
CA TYR A 48 5.15 -11.52 1.06
C TYR A 48 5.68 -12.65 0.17
N TYR A 49 6.68 -13.39 0.65
CA TYR A 49 7.45 -14.34 -0.18
C TYR A 49 8.03 -13.68 -1.44
N GLU A 50 8.54 -12.45 -1.27
CA GLU A 50 9.22 -11.66 -2.31
C GLU A 50 8.36 -11.37 -3.56
N ARG A 51 7.04 -11.38 -3.42
CA ARG A 51 6.11 -11.08 -4.51
C ARG A 51 4.81 -10.46 -4.02
N ASP A 52 4.12 -9.77 -4.93
CA ASP A 52 2.77 -9.27 -4.68
C ASP A 52 1.78 -10.43 -4.63
N GLN A 53 0.79 -10.31 -3.74
CA GLN A 53 -0.15 -11.37 -3.40
C GLN A 53 -1.56 -10.91 -3.76
N LEU A 54 -1.82 -10.88 -5.07
CA LEU A 54 -3.00 -10.25 -5.64
C LEU A 54 -4.27 -11.11 -5.54
N GLU A 55 -4.16 -12.41 -5.24
CA GLU A 55 -5.29 -13.34 -5.18
C GLU A 55 -6.34 -12.97 -4.11
N ARG A 56 -5.89 -12.39 -2.99
CA ARG A 56 -6.76 -11.95 -1.89
C ARG A 56 -7.05 -10.46 -1.92
N GLN A 57 -6.54 -9.75 -2.93
CA GLN A 57 -6.77 -8.33 -3.08
C GLN A 57 -8.26 -8.07 -3.31
N ASN A 58 -8.81 -7.09 -2.61
CA ASN A 58 -10.20 -6.72 -2.84
C ASN A 58 -10.38 -6.20 -4.28
N PRO A 59 -11.43 -6.63 -5.02
CA PRO A 59 -11.64 -6.27 -6.41
C PRO A 59 -11.67 -4.76 -6.69
N ASP A 60 -12.04 -3.93 -5.71
CA ASP A 60 -12.06 -2.47 -5.82
C ASP A 60 -10.66 -1.86 -6.10
N TYR A 61 -9.58 -2.60 -5.80
CA TYR A 61 -8.18 -2.15 -5.91
C TYR A 61 -7.37 -2.90 -6.98
N LEU A 62 -7.96 -3.90 -7.62
CA LEU A 62 -7.29 -4.70 -8.65
C LEU A 62 -6.80 -3.81 -9.80
N ASN A 63 -5.56 -4.01 -10.24
CA ASN A 63 -4.90 -3.22 -11.30
C ASN A 63 -4.80 -1.71 -11.02
N ARG A 64 -5.03 -1.27 -9.77
CA ARG A 64 -4.93 0.14 -9.37
C ARG A 64 -3.78 0.39 -8.41
N THR A 65 -3.27 -0.64 -7.75
CA THR A 65 -2.28 -0.49 -6.67
C THR A 65 -0.91 -0.99 -7.07
N VAL A 66 0.15 -0.30 -6.63
CA VAL A 66 1.54 -0.70 -6.87
C VAL A 66 2.40 -0.41 -5.64
N LEU A 67 3.19 -1.41 -5.21
CA LEU A 67 4.34 -1.23 -4.33
C LEU A 67 5.62 -1.16 -5.19
N ASN A 68 6.53 -0.25 -4.86
CA ASN A 68 7.82 -0.19 -5.55
C ASN A 68 8.81 -1.17 -4.90
N HIS A 69 8.98 -2.35 -5.50
CA HIS A 69 9.86 -3.41 -4.97
C HIS A 69 11.31 -2.96 -4.75
N LYS A 70 11.81 -1.99 -5.53
CA LYS A 70 13.17 -1.43 -5.36
C LYS A 70 13.30 -0.59 -4.08
N GLU A 71 12.20 0.00 -3.63
CA GLU A 71 12.14 0.85 -2.45
C GLU A 71 11.78 0.03 -1.20
N LEU A 72 11.11 -1.12 -1.36
CA LEU A 72 10.86 -2.05 -0.25
C LEU A 72 12.16 -2.47 0.43
N ALA A 73 13.20 -2.81 -0.34
CA ALA A 73 14.51 -3.20 0.21
C ALA A 73 15.22 -2.07 0.97
N LYS A 74 14.77 -0.83 0.79
CA LYS A 74 15.27 0.36 1.48
C LYS A 74 14.37 0.80 2.64
N GLY A 75 13.36 -0.01 2.98
CA GLY A 75 12.44 0.31 4.07
C GLY A 75 11.26 1.19 3.67
N ASN A 76 10.95 1.34 2.38
CA ASN A 76 9.84 2.16 1.93
C ASN A 76 8.73 1.29 1.34
N ALA A 77 7.65 1.16 2.10
CA ALA A 77 6.43 0.42 1.79
C ALA A 77 5.31 1.31 1.23
N SER A 78 5.65 2.46 0.65
CA SER A 78 4.65 3.40 0.13
C SER A 78 3.83 2.78 -1.00
N LEU A 79 2.52 2.95 -0.93
CA LEU A 79 1.57 2.39 -1.88
C LEU A 79 1.06 3.47 -2.83
N SER A 80 1.18 3.22 -4.14
CA SER A 80 0.48 4.01 -5.14
C SER A 80 -0.90 3.43 -5.39
N ILE A 81 -1.94 4.27 -5.41
CA ILE A 81 -3.31 3.89 -5.79
C ILE A 81 -3.77 4.80 -6.94
N ALA A 82 -4.01 4.24 -8.12
CA ALA A 82 -4.40 4.94 -9.33
C ALA A 82 -5.92 5.18 -9.40
N ASN A 83 -6.30 6.23 -10.14
CA ASN A 83 -7.69 6.59 -10.42
C ASN A 83 -8.54 6.74 -9.14
N ILE A 84 -8.08 7.54 -8.19
CA ILE A 84 -8.74 7.75 -6.89
C ILE A 84 -10.19 8.23 -7.06
N GLY A 85 -11.10 7.62 -6.33
CA GLY A 85 -12.51 8.00 -6.24
C GLY A 85 -12.96 8.27 -4.81
N LEU A 86 -14.22 8.67 -4.64
CA LEU A 86 -14.79 8.95 -3.31
C LEU A 86 -14.79 7.73 -2.39
N LYS A 87 -14.91 6.51 -2.96
CA LYS A 87 -14.83 5.26 -2.19
C LYS A 87 -13.44 4.99 -1.64
N ASP A 88 -12.40 5.66 -2.17
CA ASP A 88 -11.03 5.52 -1.72
C ASP A 88 -10.76 6.37 -0.45
N ALA A 89 -11.56 7.40 -0.17
CA ALA A 89 -11.41 8.17 1.07
C ALA A 89 -11.65 7.29 2.32
N GLY A 90 -10.81 7.46 3.34
CA GLY A 90 -10.87 6.72 4.60
C GLY A 90 -9.49 6.36 5.14
N ASN A 91 -9.44 5.52 6.17
CA ASN A 91 -8.20 5.08 6.77
C ASN A 91 -7.74 3.74 6.18
N TYR A 92 -6.42 3.55 6.17
CA TYR A 92 -5.70 2.46 5.53
C TYR A 92 -4.66 1.85 6.49
#